data_AF-A0A366MCC2-F1
#
_entry.id   AF-A0A366MCC2-F1
#
_cell.length_a   1.000
_cell.length_b   1.000
_cell.length_c   1.000
_cell.angle_alpha   90.00
_cell.angle_beta   90.00
_cell.angle_gamma   90.00
#
_symmetry.space_group_name_H-M   'P 1'
#
loop_
_entity.id
_entity.type
_entity.pdbx_description
1 polymer ?
#
loop_
_entity_poly.entity_id
_entity_poly.type
_entity_poly.pdbx_seq_one_letter_code
_entity_poly.pdbx_strand_id
1 'polypeptide(L)' 'MDIEFCQSCAMPMNKNVNGTNDDGTKNKDYCMYCYQKGEFTSGMTNGRND' A
#
# COMPACT_ATOMS: atom_id res chain seq x y z
N MET A 1 7.75 19.38 1.41
CA MET A 1 7.92 17.98 1.86
C MET A 1 6.67 17.26 1.44
N ASP A 2 6.72 16.62 0.29
CA ASP A 2 5.61 15.82 -0.22
C ASP A 2 5.55 14.53 0.60
N ILE A 3 4.45 14.38 1.33
CA ILE A 3 4.13 13.14 2.03
C ILE A 3 3.48 12.25 0.97
N GLU A 4 4.10 11.12 0.66
CA GLU A 4 3.49 10.11 -0.19
C GLU A 4 2.34 9.45 0.59
N PHE A 5 1.23 9.14 -0.08
CA PHE A 5 0.08 8.48 0.54
C PHE A 5 -0.20 7.17 -0.18
N CYS A 6 -0.57 6.16 0.60
CA CYS A 6 -0.95 4.87 0.04
C CYS A 6 -2.16 5.03 -0.89
N GLN A 7 -2.05 4.57 -2.12
CA GLN A 7 -3.10 4.70 -3.13
C GLN A 7 -4.37 3.89 -2.82
N SER A 8 -4.30 2.94 -1.87
CA SER A 8 -5.43 2.10 -1.47
C SER A 8 -6.18 2.61 -0.24
N CYS A 9 -5.50 3.24 0.72
CA CYS A 9 -6.09 3.63 2.01
C CYS A 9 -5.81 5.07 2.43
N ALA A 10 -5.13 5.85 1.59
CA ALA A 10 -4.68 7.21 1.88
C ALA A 10 -3.86 7.33 3.19
N MET A 11 -3.26 6.23 3.66
CA MET A 11 -2.37 6.26 4.82
C MET A 11 -1.07 6.98 4.45
N PRO A 12 -0.57 7.91 5.29
CA PRO A 12 0.71 8.56 5.06
C PRO A 12 1.84 7.53 5.06
N MET A 13 2.58 7.50 3.95
CA MET A 13 3.68 6.57 3.71
C MET A 13 4.95 7.08 4.38
N ASN A 14 5.68 6.14 4.98
CA ASN A 14 7.02 6.33 5.51
C ASN A 14 7.85 5.07 5.22
N LYS A 15 9.18 5.17 5.37
CA LYS A 15 10.13 4.08 5.07
C LYS A 15 9.83 2.74 5.78
N ASN A 16 9.10 2.78 6.89
CA ASN A 16 8.77 1.61 7.70
C ASN A 16 7.42 0.97 7.31
N VAL A 17 6.53 1.69 6.63
CA VAL A 17 5.20 1.20 6.24
C VAL A 17 5.09 0.86 4.76
N ASN A 18 6.17 1.00 3.97
CA ASN A 18 6.19 0.56 2.58
C ASN A 18 5.92 -0.94 2.44
N GLY A 19 5.00 -1.27 1.53
CA GLY A 19 4.71 -2.63 1.11
C GLY A 19 5.90 -3.28 0.39
N THR A 20 5.71 -4.51 -0.06
CA THR A 20 6.72 -5.24 -0.83
C THR A 20 6.18 -5.77 -2.15
N ASN A 21 6.99 -5.63 -3.19
CA ASN A 21 6.77 -6.26 -4.48
C ASN A 21 7.07 -7.77 -4.40
N ASP A 22 6.78 -8.50 -5.47
CA ASP A 22 7.03 -9.95 -5.59
C ASP A 22 8.52 -10.30 -5.48
N ASP A 23 9.39 -9.43 -5.99
CA ASP A 23 10.85 -9.51 -5.90
C ASP A 23 11.42 -9.14 -4.50
N GLY A 24 10.55 -8.75 -3.56
CA GLY A 24 10.92 -8.35 -2.20
C GLY A 24 11.39 -6.90 -2.07
N THR A 25 11.41 -6.11 -3.16
CA THR A 25 11.70 -4.67 -3.10
C THR A 25 10.55 -3.89 -2.47
N LYS A 26 10.82 -2.68 -1.99
CA LYS A 26 9.82 -1.83 -1.33
C LYS A 26 8.90 -1.15 -2.35
N ASN A 27 7.60 -1.22 -2.11
CA ASN A 27 6.58 -0.51 -2.87
C ASN A 27 6.32 0.89 -2.28
N LYS A 28 6.38 1.94 -3.12
CA LYS A 28 6.17 3.34 -2.71
C LYS A 28 4.73 3.81 -2.84
N ASP A 29 3.94 3.11 -3.62
CA ASP A 29 2.54 3.45 -3.91
C ASP A 29 1.59 2.83 -2.88
N TYR A 30 1.98 1.68 -2.30
CA TYR A 30 1.15 0.91 -1.38
C TYR A 30 1.86 0.59 -0.08
N CYS A 31 1.13 0.70 1.03
CA CYS A 31 1.65 0.35 2.35
C CYS A 31 1.60 -1.17 2.57
N MET A 32 2.38 -1.66 3.55
CA MET A 32 2.47 -3.08 3.91
C MET A 32 1.15 -3.70 4.36
N TYR A 33 0.17 -2.88 4.74
CA TYR A 33 -1.16 -3.34 5.10
C TYR A 33 -2.07 -3.55 3.89
N CYS A 34 -1.74 -2.96 2.74
CA CYS A 34 -2.51 -3.02 1.50
C CYS A 34 -1.88 -3.93 0.46
N TYR A 35 -0.54 -4.00 0.44
CA TYR A 35 0.21 -4.68 -0.60
C TYR A 35 1.49 -5.29 -0.03
N GLN A 36 1.64 -6.61 -0.16
CA GLN A 36 2.77 -7.35 0.37
C GLN A 36 3.11 -8.53 -0.52
N LYS A 37 4.40 -8.75 -0.78
CA LYS A 37 4.93 -9.84 -1.62
C LYS A 37 4.29 -9.90 -3.01
N GLY A 38 4.00 -8.74 -3.60
CA GLY A 38 3.40 -8.66 -4.93
C GLY A 38 1.87 -8.78 -4.94
N GLU A 39 1.23 -9.01 -3.79
CA GLU A 39 -0.20 -9.26 -3.70
C GLU A 39 -0.90 -8.21 -2.83
N PHE A 40 -2.12 -7.82 -3.25
CA PHE A 40 -2.97 -6.98 -2.42
C PHE A 40 -3.54 -7.80 -1.26
N THR A 41 -3.43 -7.27 -0.06
CA THR A 41 -4.08 -7.88 1.11
C THR A 41 -5.59 -7.73 0.93
N SER A 42 -6.32 -8.82 1.13
CA SER A 42 -7.76 -8.92 0.82
C SER A 42 -8.68 -7.95 1.60
N GLY A 43 -8.13 -7.10 2.47
CA GLY A 43 -8.89 -6.14 3.27
C GLY A 43 -9.32 -4.88 2.52
N MET A 44 -8.95 -4.71 1.24
CA MET A 44 -9.23 -3.49 0.46
C MET A 44 -9.85 -3.79 -0.90
N THR A 45 -10.79 -4.73 -0.96
CA THR A 45 -11.85 -4.59 -1.95
C THR A 45 -12.70 -3.40 -1.52
N ASN A 46 -12.37 -2.20 -1.99
CA ASN A 46 -13.29 -1.06 -1.93
C ASN A 46 -14.56 -1.47 -2.68
N GLY A 47 -15.51 -2.04 -1.96
CA GLY A 47 -16.91 -1.94 -2.31
C GLY A 47 -17.22 -0.45 -2.34
N ARG A 48 -17.21 0.12 -3.55
CA ARG A 48 -17.98 1.31 -3.85
C ARG A 48 -19.41 0.98 -3.41
N ASN A 49 -19.85 1.56 -2.30
CA ASN A 49 -21.26 1.86 -2.14
C ASN A 49 -21.38 3.32 -2.58
N ASP A 50 -22.18 3.52 -3.63
CA ASP A 50 -22.60 4.77 -4.27
C ASP A 50 -22.55 6.04 -3.40
#